data_AF-E3TBM2-F1
#
_entry.id   AF-E3TBM2-F1
#
_cell.length_a   1.000
_cell.length_b   1.000
_cell.length_c   1.000
_cell.angle_alpha   90.00
_cell.angle_beta   90.00
_cell.angle_gamma   90.00
#
_symmetry.space_group_name_H-M   'P 1'
#
loop_
_entity.id
_entity.type
_entity.pdbx_description
1 polymer ?
#
loop_
_entity_poly.entity_id
_entity_poly.type
_entity_poly.pdbx_seq_one_letter_code
_entity_poly.pdbx_strand_id
1 'polypeptide(L)' 'IRHPEMMAQAQQELDAVVGRSRLVTDLDLPQLTYLQAIIKETFRLHPSTPLSLPRMAAESCEING' A
#
# COMPACT_ATOMS: atom_id res chain seq x y z
N ILE A 1 16.66 -7.92 1.46
CA ILE A 1 15.23 -8.33 1.35
C ILE A 1 14.91 -9.15 2.58
N ARG A 2 13.99 -8.69 3.44
CA ARG A 2 13.72 -9.33 4.76
C ARG A 2 12.71 -10.49 4.68
N HIS A 3 11.90 -10.52 3.63
CA HIS A 3 10.85 -11.51 3.40
C HIS A 3 10.86 -11.99 1.95
N PRO A 4 11.80 -12.89 1.58
CA PRO A 4 11.92 -13.39 0.21
C PRO A 4 10.70 -14.18 -0.26
N GLU A 5 10.03 -14.90 0.64
CA GLU A 5 8.82 -15.67 0.33
C GLU A 5 7.65 -14.78 -0.14
N MET A 6 7.40 -13.67 0.56
CA MET A 6 6.36 -12.71 0.17
C MET A 6 6.71 -12.02 -1.15
N MET A 7 8.00 -11.73 -1.38
CA MET A 7 8.43 -11.17 -2.66
C MET A 7 8.21 -12.14 -3.83
N ALA A 8 8.47 -13.44 -3.63
CA ALA A 8 8.21 -14.46 -4.65
C ALA A 8 6.71 -14.57 -4.97
N GLN A 9 5.83 -14.49 -3.96
CA GLN A 9 4.38 -14.48 -4.17
C GLN A 9 3.92 -13.25 -4.96
N ALA A 10 4.46 -12.06 -4.67
CA ALA A 10 4.15 -10.85 -5.43
C ALA A 10 4.61 -10.94 -6.89
N GLN A 11 5.78 -11.55 -7.15
CA GLN A 11 6.26 -11.80 -8.51
C GLN A 11 5.36 -12.80 -9.25
N GLN A 12 4.88 -13.84 -8.56
CA GLN A 12 3.93 -14.79 -9.14
C GLN A 12 2.59 -14.13 -9.52
N GLU A 13 2.08 -13.21 -8.69
CA GLU A 13 0.87 -12.44 -9.01
C GLU A 13 1.10 -11.56 -10.26
N LEU A 14 2.25 -10.88 -10.35
CA LEU A 14 2.60 -10.05 -11.50
C LEU A 14 2.73 -10.87 -12.79
N ASP A 15 3.43 -12.01 -12.72
CA ASP A 15 3.56 -12.94 -13.84
C ASP A 15 2.19 -13.49 -14.30
N ALA A 16 1.24 -13.69 -13.37
CA ALA A 16 -0.09 -14.20 -13.69
C ALA A 16 -1.03 -13.15 -14.32
N VAL A 17 -1.00 -11.90 -13.83
CA VAL A 17 -1.91 -10.83 -14.28
C VAL A 17 -1.38 -10.11 -15.51
N VAL A 18 -0.10 -9.75 -15.51
CA VAL A 18 0.53 -8.90 -16.53
C VAL A 18 1.32 -9.75 -17.53
N GLY A 19 1.91 -10.85 -17.07
CA GLY A 19 2.87 -11.63 -17.85
C GLY A 19 4.20 -10.92 -18.01
N ARG A 20 5.07 -11.47 -18.87
CA ARG A 20 6.46 -10.98 -19.06
C ARG A 20 6.67 -10.16 -20.33
N SER A 21 5.63 -9.97 -21.13
CA SER A 21 5.72 -9.33 -22.44
C SER A 21 5.60 -7.80 -22.39
N ARG A 22 5.03 -7.25 -21.31
CA ARG A 22 4.73 -5.82 -21.18
C ARG A 22 4.95 -5.33 -19.75
N LEU A 23 5.02 -4.01 -19.60
CA LEU A 23 5.05 -3.35 -18.30
C LEU A 23 3.64 -3.27 -17.68
N VAL A 24 3.62 -3.16 -16.35
CA VAL A 24 2.40 -2.96 -15.56
C VAL A 24 1.77 -1.61 -15.93
N THR A 25 0.45 -1.59 -16.05
CA THR A 25 -0.34 -0.38 -16.30
C THR A 25 -1.36 -0.16 -15.20
N ASP A 26 -1.94 1.04 -15.11
CA ASP A 26 -2.93 1.37 -14.08
C ASP A 26 -4.19 0.50 -14.15
N LEU A 27 -4.52 -0.02 -15.33
CA LEU A 27 -5.66 -0.92 -15.55
C LEU A 27 -5.47 -2.30 -14.90
N ASP A 28 -4.23 -2.68 -14.60
CA ASP A 28 -3.89 -3.96 -13.98
C ASP A 28 -3.98 -3.89 -12.45
N LEU A 29 -3.85 -2.69 -11.87
CA LEU A 29 -3.82 -2.48 -10.43
C LEU A 29 -4.98 -3.14 -9.69
N PRO A 30 -6.25 -3.10 -10.16
CA PRO A 30 -7.36 -3.76 -9.48
C PRO A 30 -7.19 -5.28 -9.33
N GLN A 31 -6.43 -5.92 -10.23
CA GLN A 31 -6.19 -7.37 -10.22
C GLN A 31 -4.98 -7.76 -9.35
N LEU A 32 -4.09 -6.81 -9.04
CA LEU A 32 -2.89 -7.00 -8.22
C LEU A 32 -3.21 -6.86 -6.72
N THR A 33 -4.04 -7.76 -6.20
CA THR A 33 -4.58 -7.67 -4.83
C THR A 33 -3.51 -7.88 -3.76
N TYR A 34 -2.61 -8.83 -3.98
CA TYR A 34 -1.52 -9.15 -3.05
C TYR A 34 -0.49 -8.02 -3.01
N LEU A 35 -0.14 -7.44 -4.17
CA LEU A 35 0.70 -6.26 -4.22
C LEU A 35 0.08 -5.08 -3.46
N GLN A 36 -1.23 -4.83 -3.63
CA GLN A 36 -1.94 -3.81 -2.86
C GLN A 36 -1.89 -4.08 -1.34
N ALA A 37 -2.01 -5.35 -0.93
CA ALA A 37 -1.91 -5.73 0.47
C ALA A 37 -0.51 -5.45 1.05
N ILE A 38 0.56 -5.75 0.31
CA ILE A 38 1.94 -5.42 0.70
C ILE A 38 2.11 -3.91 0.90
N ILE A 39 1.58 -3.10 -0.02
CA ILE A 39 1.65 -1.64 0.08
C ILE A 39 0.93 -1.16 1.35
N LYS A 40 -0.29 -1.64 1.60
CA LYS A 40 -1.07 -1.30 2.79
C LYS A 40 -0.34 -1.65 4.08
N GLU A 41 0.22 -2.85 4.16
CA GLU A 41 0.95 -3.30 5.35
C GLU A 41 2.25 -2.52 5.56
N THR A 42 2.93 -2.15 4.47
CA THR A 42 4.12 -1.30 4.53
C THR A 42 3.78 0.07 5.12
N PHE A 43 2.69 0.71 4.68
CA PHE A 43 2.26 1.99 5.23
C PHE A 43 1.74 1.89 6.68
N ARG A 44 1.18 0.74 7.08
CA ARG A 44 0.78 0.48 8.47
C ARG A 44 2.00 0.46 9.42
N LEU A 45 3.09 -0.21 9.00
CA LEU A 45 4.32 -0.32 9.78
C LEU A 45 5.22 0.91 9.68
N HIS A 46 5.25 1.52 8.50
CA HIS A 46 6.15 2.62 8.14
C HIS A 46 5.35 3.76 7.51
N PRO A 47 4.47 4.43 8.28
CA PRO A 47 3.76 5.60 7.79
C PRO A 47 4.77 6.71 7.48
N SER A 48 4.60 7.38 6.32
CA SER A 48 5.45 8.51 5.93
C SER A 48 5.36 9.67 6.94
N THR A 49 4.17 9.86 7.52
CA THR A 49 3.89 10.85 8.57
C THR A 49 3.31 10.17 9.82
N PRO A 50 4.16 9.61 10.72
CA PRO A 50 3.67 8.87 11.90
C PRO A 50 2.75 9.67 12.82
N LEU A 51 2.96 10.99 12.91
CA LEU A 51 2.14 11.91 13.71
C LEU A 51 1.17 12.75 12.86
N SER A 52 0.98 12.39 11.57
CA SER A 52 0.29 13.22 10.59
C SER A 52 0.89 14.64 10.47
N LEU A 53 0.23 15.54 9.76
CA LEU A 53 0.55 16.96 9.78
C LEU A 53 -0.19 17.64 10.94
N PRO A 54 0.41 18.66 11.59
CA PRO A 54 -0.28 19.45 12.60
C PRO A 54 -1.61 19.99 12.05
N ARG A 55 -2.69 19.85 12.84
CA ARG A 55 -4.01 20.39 12.52
C ARG A 55 -4.46 21.30 13.66
N MET A 56 -5.22 22.34 13.31
CA MET A 56 -5.88 23.23 14.27
C MET A 56 -7.38 23.18 14.04
N ALA A 57 -8.15 23.29 15.12
CA ALA A 57 -9.60 23.42 15.03
C ALA A 57 -9.95 24.79 14.45
N ALA A 58 -10.89 24.84 13.50
CA ALA A 58 -11.36 26.09 12.90
C ALA A 58 -12.29 26.86 13.85
N GLU A 59 -13.00 26.14 14.71
CA GLU A 59 -13.98 26.66 15.66
C GLU A 59 -13.84 25.90 16.99
N SER A 60 -14.44 26.43 18.06
CA SER A 60 -14.44 25.76 19.36
C SER A 60 -15.10 24.39 19.25
N CYS A 61 -14.34 23.34 19.55
CA CYS A 61 -14.84 21.97 19.55
C CYS A 61 -14.41 21.23 20.81
N GLU A 62 -15.30 20.35 21.26
CA GLU A 62 -15.07 19.43 22.36
C GLU A 62 -14.81 18.04 21.80
N ILE A 63 -13.70 17.42 22.19
CA ILE A 63 -13.34 16.06 21.76
C ILE A 63 -13.31 15.19 23.01
N ASN A 64 -14.26 14.26 23.10
CA ASN A 64 -14.44 13.31 24.21
C ASN A 64 -14.97 13.90 25.54
N GLY A 65 -15.69 15.03 25.55
CA GLY A 65 -16.34 15.54 26.76
C GLY A 65 -15.49 16.51 27.57
#